data_AF-A9WU47-F1
#
_entry.id   AF-A9WU47-F1
#
_cell.length_a   1.000
_cell.length_b   1.000
_cell.length_c   1.000
_cell.angle_alpha   90.00
_cell.angle_beta   90.00
_cell.angle_gamma   90.00
#
_symmetry.space_group_name_H-M   'P 1'
#
loop_
_entity.id
_entity.type
_entity.pdbx_description
1 polymer ?
#
loop_
_entity_poly.entity_id
_entity_poly.type
_entity_poly.pdbx_seq_one_letter_code
_entity_poly.pdbx_strand_id
1 'polypeptide(L)'
;MGSTRLSQSPFQAEQNHRLHDAAALDSARFHQLSESILAQINTVMDGKADAARLALTVLLAEGHLLLEDVPGVGKTMLAKTLARSLDCSVSRIQFTPDLLPSDVTGVSIFNQAKNSFEFRPGAVFANIVIGDEINRASAKTQSALLECMEEHQVTFDGTSY
;
A
#
# COMPACT_ATOMS: atom_id res chain seq x y z
N MET A 1 -37.09 2.72 15.96
CA MET A 1 -36.59 1.33 15.83
C MET A 1 -35.82 1.24 14.51
N GLY A 2 -34.53 0.94 14.41
CA GLY A 2 -33.40 1.10 15.32
C GLY A 2 -32.24 1.51 14.40
N SER A 3 -31.49 2.54 14.77
CA SER A 3 -30.31 3.01 14.03
C SER A 3 -29.16 2.06 14.33
N THR A 4 -28.79 1.24 13.35
CA THR A 4 -27.61 0.36 13.44
C THR A 4 -26.37 1.24 13.32
N ARG A 5 -25.71 1.47 14.46
CA ARG A 5 -24.37 2.07 14.51
C ARG A 5 -23.41 1.20 13.70
N LEU A 6 -22.86 1.77 12.62
CA LEU A 6 -21.70 1.22 11.92
C LEU A 6 -20.57 1.05 12.94
N SER A 7 -20.20 -0.20 13.23
CA SER A 7 -19.05 -0.50 14.08
C SER A 7 -17.79 -0.20 13.28
N GLN A 8 -17.16 0.94 13.55
CA GLN A 8 -15.82 1.24 13.06
C GLN A 8 -14.86 0.14 13.52
N SER A 9 -13.99 -0.31 12.62
CA SER A 9 -13.00 -1.32 12.94
C SER A 9 -12.01 -0.77 14.00
N PRO A 10 -11.51 -1.61 14.93
CA PRO A 10 -10.52 -1.18 15.92
C PRO A 10 -9.25 -0.58 15.31
N PHE A 11 -8.94 -0.94 14.06
CA PHE A 11 -7.79 -0.45 13.29
C PHE A 11 -7.92 1.04 12.91
N GLN A 12 -9.13 1.51 12.60
CA GLN A 12 -9.39 2.92 12.24
C GLN A 12 -9.47 3.85 13.47
N ALA A 13 -9.91 3.32 14.62
CA ALA A 13 -10.09 4.11 15.84
C ALA A 13 -8.77 4.58 16.48
N GLU A 14 -7.72 3.75 16.45
CA GLU A 14 -6.39 4.11 16.99
C GLU A 14 -5.62 5.07 16.06
N GLN A 15 -5.89 5.03 14.75
CA GLN A 15 -5.28 5.91 13.75
C GLN A 15 -5.82 7.35 13.86
N ASN A 16 -7.12 7.50 14.15
CA ASN A 16 -7.78 8.80 14.26
C ASN A 16 -7.32 9.65 15.45
N HIS A 17 -6.83 9.05 16.54
CA HIS A 17 -6.39 9.82 17.72
C HIS A 17 -5.02 10.48 17.56
N ARG A 18 -4.16 10.01 16.64
CA ARG A 18 -2.81 10.57 16.42
C ARG A 18 -2.74 11.68 15.37
N LEU A 19 -3.80 11.91 14.62
CA LEU A 19 -3.83 12.88 13.51
C LEU A 19 -4.08 14.33 13.96
N HIS A 20 -4.49 14.56 15.21
CA HIS A 20 -5.01 15.86 15.66
C HIS A 20 -3.95 16.86 16.16
N ASP A 21 -2.66 16.51 16.19
CA ASP A 21 -1.58 17.40 16.68
C ASP A 21 -0.48 17.67 15.63
N ALA A 22 -0.76 17.43 14.35
CA ALA A 22 0.09 17.89 13.27
C ALA A 22 -0.11 19.41 13.09
N ALA A 23 0.70 20.22 13.76
CA ALA A 23 0.87 21.62 13.40
C ALA A 23 0.96 21.72 11.87
N ALA A 24 0.09 22.52 11.25
CA ALA A 24 -0.04 22.60 9.80
C ALA A 24 1.35 22.67 9.15
N LEU A 25 1.66 21.68 8.32
CA LEU A 25 2.93 21.62 7.59
C LEU A 25 2.97 22.78 6.61
N ASP A 26 3.77 23.80 6.93
CA ASP A 26 4.04 24.88 5.98
C ASP A 26 4.92 24.36 4.81
N SER A 27 4.94 25.13 3.72
CA SER A 27 5.68 24.76 2.50
C SER A 27 7.18 24.56 2.74
N ALA A 28 7.78 25.37 3.62
CA ALA A 28 9.21 25.28 3.92
C ALA A 28 9.54 23.98 4.67
N ARG A 29 8.74 23.63 5.68
CA ARG A 29 8.88 22.39 6.45
C ARG A 29 8.58 21.16 5.60
N PHE A 30 7.58 21.23 4.73
CA PHE A 30 7.27 20.16 3.78
C PHE A 30 8.44 19.91 2.82
N HIS A 31 9.01 20.98 2.25
CA HIS A 31 10.17 20.87 1.37
C HIS A 31 11.38 20.28 2.09
N GLN A 32 11.70 20.77 3.29
CA GLN A 32 12.80 20.25 4.11
C GLN A 32 12.64 18.76 4.43
N LEU A 33 11.43 18.33 4.81
CA LEU A 33 11.16 16.92 5.10
C LEU A 33 11.32 16.05 3.85
N SER A 34 10.81 16.51 2.71
CA SER A 34 10.93 15.82 1.42
C SER A 34 12.40 15.64 1.00
N GLU A 35 13.21 16.71 1.11
CA GLU A 35 14.65 16.65 0.85
C GLU A 35 15.38 15.72 1.82
N SER A 36 15.00 15.72 3.10
CA SER A 36 15.57 14.80 4.09
C SER A 36 15.27 13.33 3.75
N ILE A 37 14.06 13.02 3.31
CA ILE A 37 13.68 11.67 2.87
C ILE A 37 14.50 11.27 1.64
N LEU A 38 14.62 12.15 0.64
CA LEU A 38 15.41 11.88 -0.56
C LEU A 38 16.90 11.67 -0.26
N ALA A 39 17.47 12.49 0.64
CA ALA A 39 18.84 12.33 1.09
C ALA A 39 19.07 10.95 1.73
N GLN A 40 18.15 10.49 2.59
CA GLN A 40 18.21 9.15 3.19
C GLN A 40 18.14 8.05 2.13
N ILE A 41 17.21 8.14 1.17
CA ILE A 41 17.09 7.14 0.10
C ILE A 41 18.36 7.06 -0.75
N ASN A 42 18.96 8.20 -1.06
CA ASN A 42 20.19 8.30 -1.85
C ASN A 42 21.43 7.76 -1.13
N THR A 43 21.41 7.58 0.19
CA THR A 43 22.50 6.86 0.90
C THR A 43 22.56 5.38 0.57
N VAL A 44 21.44 4.79 0.13
CA VAL A 44 21.30 3.36 -0.17
C VAL A 44 21.33 3.11 -1.68
N MET A 45 20.88 4.08 -2.49
CA MET A 45 20.81 3.97 -3.94
C MET A 45 21.80 4.89 -4.65
N ASP A 46 22.88 4.30 -5.19
CA ASP A 46 23.85 5.05 -5.99
C ASP A 46 23.29 5.37 -7.40
N GLY A 47 23.51 6.60 -7.86
CA GLY A 47 23.21 7.06 -9.22
C GLY A 47 21.73 7.14 -9.64
N LYS A 48 20.77 7.19 -8.71
CA LYS A 48 19.32 7.08 -9.01
C LYS A 48 18.42 8.11 -8.31
N ALA A 49 18.91 9.34 -8.17
CA ALA A 49 18.18 10.43 -7.51
C ALA A 49 16.80 10.71 -8.16
N ASP A 50 16.70 10.64 -9.49
CA ASP A 50 15.44 10.91 -10.20
C ASP A 50 14.37 9.85 -9.93
N ALA A 51 14.76 8.57 -9.83
CA ALA A 51 13.84 7.48 -9.51
C ALA A 51 13.31 7.60 -8.07
N ALA A 52 14.18 7.97 -7.12
CA ALA A 52 13.79 8.24 -5.75
C ALA A 52 12.82 9.43 -5.66
N ARG A 53 13.13 10.52 -6.38
CA ARG A 53 12.29 11.71 -6.45
C ARG A 53 10.92 11.42 -7.06
N LEU A 54 10.87 10.67 -8.15
CA LEU A 54 9.62 10.26 -8.80
C LEU A 54 8.78 9.38 -7.87
N ALA A 55 9.40 8.41 -7.20
CA ALA A 55 8.69 7.54 -6.27
C ALA A 55 8.11 8.31 -5.07
N LEU A 56 8.88 9.24 -4.48
CA LEU A 56 8.38 10.09 -3.40
C LEU A 56 7.25 11.01 -3.90
N THR A 57 7.39 11.59 -5.10
CA THR A 57 6.36 12.45 -5.70
C THR A 57 5.06 11.68 -5.92
N VAL A 58 5.14 10.48 -6.49
CA VAL A 58 3.97 9.62 -6.72
C VAL A 58 3.32 9.22 -5.40
N LEU A 59 4.11 8.84 -4.40
CA LEU A 59 3.61 8.49 -3.08
C LEU A 59 2.84 9.65 -2.42
N LEU A 60 3.41 10.87 -2.45
CA LEU A 60 2.79 12.06 -1.87
C LEU A 60 1.55 12.52 -2.64
N ALA A 61 1.44 12.14 -3.92
CA ALA A 61 0.27 12.38 -4.75
C ALA A 61 -0.76 11.23 -4.70
N GLU A 62 -0.55 10.24 -3.82
CA GLU A 62 -1.40 9.04 -3.67
C GLU A 62 -1.57 8.24 -4.99
N GLY A 63 -0.57 8.33 -5.87
CA GLY A 63 -0.57 7.65 -7.16
C GLY A 63 0.12 6.29 -7.15
N HIS A 64 0.11 5.63 -8.31
CA HIS A 64 0.76 4.34 -8.52
C HIS A 64 1.92 4.48 -9.52
N LEU A 65 3.03 3.80 -9.24
CA LEU A 65 4.25 3.90 -10.06
C LEU A 65 4.48 2.59 -10.85
N LEU A 66 4.39 2.67 -12.18
CA LEU A 66 4.80 1.59 -13.07
C LEU A 66 6.26 1.77 -13.49
N LEU A 67 7.10 0.75 -13.23
CA LEU A 67 8.53 0.76 -13.56
C LEU A 67 8.86 -0.31 -14.61
N GLU A 68 8.68 0.02 -15.89
CA GLU A 68 8.96 -0.87 -17.02
C GLU A 68 10.46 -1.06 -17.26
N ASP A 69 10.90 -2.29 -17.55
CA ASP A 69 12.16 -2.66 -18.24
C ASP A 69 13.45 -1.89 -17.90
N VAL A 70 13.58 -1.37 -16.67
CA VAL A 70 14.86 -0.86 -16.16
C VAL A 70 15.53 -1.95 -15.29
N PRO A 71 16.40 -2.82 -15.86
CA PRO A 71 17.20 -3.73 -15.07
C PRO A 71 18.16 -2.95 -14.16
N GLY A 72 18.39 -3.46 -12.96
CA GLY A 72 19.34 -2.86 -12.04
C GLY A 72 18.87 -1.61 -11.29
N VAL A 73 17.65 -1.09 -11.49
CA VAL A 73 17.15 0.06 -10.69
C VAL A 73 16.89 -0.27 -9.23
N GLY A 74 16.83 -1.55 -8.88
CA GLY A 74 16.60 -1.98 -7.51
C GLY A 74 15.20 -1.58 -7.05
N LYS A 75 14.15 -1.87 -7.83
CA LYS A 75 12.73 -1.56 -7.51
C LYS A 75 12.38 -1.98 -6.08
N THR A 76 12.81 -3.19 -5.70
CA THR A 76 12.64 -3.72 -4.34
C THR A 76 13.41 -2.92 -3.30
N MET A 77 14.62 -2.45 -3.61
CA MET A 77 15.44 -1.62 -2.72
C MET A 77 14.82 -0.23 -2.57
N LEU A 78 14.41 0.42 -3.66
CA LEU A 78 13.69 1.69 -3.64
C LEU A 78 12.45 1.63 -2.75
N ALA A 79 11.57 0.66 -2.98
CA ALA A 79 10.35 0.50 -2.20
C ALA A 79 10.64 0.23 -0.70
N LYS A 80 11.62 -0.64 -0.39
CA LYS A 80 12.01 -0.92 1.00
C LYS A 80 12.64 0.29 1.70
N THR A 81 13.50 1.05 1.00
CA THR A 81 14.16 2.22 1.58
C THR A 81 13.17 3.36 1.78
N LEU A 82 12.28 3.59 0.80
CA LEU A 82 11.18 4.56 0.93
C LEU A 82 10.28 4.21 2.11
N ALA A 83 9.86 2.94 2.22
CA ALA A 83 9.03 2.51 3.34
C ALA A 83 9.70 2.68 4.70
N ARG A 84 10.99 2.32 4.82
CA ARG A 84 11.75 2.51 6.06
C ARG A 84 11.94 3.97 6.43
N SER A 85 12.08 4.86 5.44
CA SER A 85 12.23 6.30 5.67
C SER A 85 10.93 6.95 6.17
N LEU A 86 9.78 6.29 5.97
CA LEU A 86 8.44 6.79 6.27
C LEU A 86 7.68 5.93 7.29
N ASP A 87 8.33 4.95 7.92
CA ASP A 87 7.72 3.98 8.84
C ASP A 87 6.47 3.27 8.26
N CYS A 88 6.57 2.89 6.99
CA CYS A 88 5.50 2.25 6.23
C CYS A 88 5.66 0.73 6.16
N SER A 89 4.53 0.03 6.16
CA SER A 89 4.47 -1.40 5.85
C SER A 89 4.72 -1.66 4.36
N VAL A 90 5.33 -2.80 4.04
CA VAL A 90 5.62 -3.23 2.67
C VAL A 90 5.10 -4.62 2.44
N SER A 91 4.41 -4.80 1.31
CA SER A 91 4.01 -6.09 0.78
C SER A 91 4.62 -6.31 -0.61
N ARG A 92 4.83 -7.57 -0.99
CA ARG A 92 5.34 -7.94 -2.31
C ARG A 92 4.48 -9.02 -2.92
N ILE A 93 4.03 -8.81 -4.14
CA ILE A 93 3.25 -9.74 -4.94
C ILE A 93 4.10 -10.14 -6.14
N GLN A 94 4.42 -11.43 -6.25
CA GLN A 94 4.94 -12.00 -7.48
C GLN A 94 3.75 -12.52 -8.26
N PHE A 95 3.43 -11.89 -9.39
CA PHE A 95 2.32 -12.31 -10.22
C PHE A 95 2.69 -13.58 -10.98
N THR A 96 1.95 -14.65 -10.71
CA THR A 96 2.10 -15.95 -11.36
C THR A 96 0.75 -16.40 -11.94
N PRO A 97 0.72 -17.34 -12.89
CA PRO A 97 -0.54 -17.81 -13.48
C PRO A 97 -1.54 -18.42 -12.47
N ASP A 98 -1.04 -18.89 -11.33
CA ASP A 98 -1.78 -19.51 -10.24
C ASP A 98 -2.19 -18.54 -9.12
N LEU A 99 -1.71 -17.29 -9.14
CA LEU A 99 -2.07 -16.28 -8.14
C LEU A 99 -3.58 -15.98 -8.19
N LEU A 100 -4.25 -16.13 -7.05
CA LEU A 100 -5.70 -15.92 -6.96
C LEU A 100 -6.01 -14.46 -6.63
N PRO A 101 -7.19 -13.94 -7.06
CA PRO A 101 -7.66 -12.63 -6.63
C PRO A 101 -7.67 -12.45 -5.10
N SER A 102 -8.02 -13.51 -4.37
CA SER A 102 -8.03 -13.51 -2.90
C SER A 102 -6.66 -13.36 -2.26
N ASP A 103 -5.57 -13.73 -2.94
CA ASP A 103 -4.22 -13.49 -2.44
C ASP A 103 -3.86 -12.00 -2.51
N VAL A 104 -4.47 -11.27 -3.44
CA VAL A 104 -4.33 -9.83 -3.63
C VAL A 104 -5.25 -9.08 -2.66
N THR A 105 -6.55 -9.36 -2.70
CA THR A 105 -7.59 -8.58 -2.00
C THR A 105 -8.01 -9.16 -0.65
N GLY A 106 -7.60 -10.38 -0.33
CA GLY A 106 -7.97 -11.05 0.92
C GLY A 106 -9.17 -11.98 0.79
N VAL A 107 -9.48 -12.65 1.89
CA VAL A 107 -10.54 -13.67 1.95
C VAL A 107 -11.16 -13.75 3.33
N SER A 108 -12.44 -14.06 3.41
CA SER A 108 -13.14 -14.37 4.64
C SER A 108 -13.05 -15.88 4.94
N ILE A 109 -12.44 -16.24 6.07
CA ILE A 109 -12.28 -17.63 6.50
C ILE A 109 -13.19 -17.91 7.69
N PHE A 110 -13.94 -19.01 7.63
CA PHE A 110 -14.76 -19.43 8.76
C PHE A 110 -13.89 -20.00 9.90
N ASN A 111 -13.91 -19.32 11.05
CA ASN A 111 -13.22 -19.74 12.26
C ASN A 111 -14.18 -20.60 13.11
N GLN A 112 -13.99 -21.93 13.08
CA GLN A 112 -14.85 -22.88 13.80
C GLN A 112 -14.89 -22.66 15.31
N ALA A 113 -13.76 -22.25 15.91
CA ALA A 113 -13.68 -22.02 17.36
C ALA A 113 -14.51 -20.81 17.81
N LYS A 114 -14.61 -19.79 16.96
CA LYS A 114 -15.41 -18.57 17.21
C LYS A 114 -16.81 -18.65 16.60
N ASN A 115 -17.08 -19.68 15.80
CA ASN A 115 -18.30 -19.83 15.00
C ASN A 115 -18.62 -18.56 14.18
N SER A 116 -17.57 -17.93 13.63
CA SER A 116 -17.64 -16.63 12.96
C SER A 116 -16.72 -16.58 11.74
N PHE A 117 -17.06 -15.73 10.77
CA PHE A 117 -16.18 -15.40 9.66
C PHE A 117 -15.12 -14.37 10.10
N GLU A 118 -13.86 -14.60 9.70
CA GLU A 118 -12.72 -13.72 10.00
C GLU A 118 -12.04 -13.32 8.68
N PHE A 119 -11.95 -12.01 8.43
CA PHE A 119 -11.26 -11.50 7.27
C PHE A 119 -9.74 -11.67 7.41
N ARG A 120 -9.13 -12.26 6.39
CA ARG A 120 -7.69 -12.34 6.22
C ARG A 120 -7.29 -11.35 5.13
N PRO A 121 -6.57 -10.27 5.47
CA PRO A 121 -6.16 -9.28 4.49
C PRO A 121 -5.23 -9.90 3.45
N GLY A 122 -5.44 -9.54 2.20
CA GLY A 122 -4.55 -9.89 1.10
C GLY A 122 -3.33 -8.98 1.03
N ALA A 123 -2.51 -9.19 0.01
CA ALA A 123 -1.25 -8.47 -0.13
C ALA A 123 -1.40 -6.95 -0.36
N VAL A 124 -2.56 -6.46 -0.77
CA VAL A 124 -2.80 -5.00 -0.97
C VAL A 124 -2.90 -4.21 0.34
N PHE A 125 -3.07 -4.89 1.49
CA PHE A 125 -3.16 -4.26 2.81
C PHE A 125 -1.77 -3.91 3.37
N ALA A 126 -1.05 -3.05 2.64
CA ALA A 126 0.21 -2.46 3.05
C ALA A 126 0.29 -1.02 2.53
N ASN A 127 1.11 -0.18 3.15
CA ASN A 127 1.32 1.19 2.69
C ASN A 127 2.03 1.23 1.33
N ILE A 128 2.93 0.28 1.06
CA ILE A 128 3.62 0.13 -0.22
C ILE A 128 3.51 -1.32 -0.68
N VAL A 129 2.98 -1.52 -1.89
CA VAL A 129 2.85 -2.85 -2.52
C VAL A 129 3.77 -2.92 -3.74
N ILE A 130 4.64 -3.92 -3.77
CA ILE A 130 5.55 -4.16 -4.89
C ILE A 130 4.98 -5.29 -5.73
N GLY A 131 4.53 -5.00 -6.95
CA GLY A 131 4.07 -5.98 -7.91
C GLY A 131 5.14 -6.32 -8.95
N ASP A 132 5.55 -7.59 -9.02
CA ASP A 132 6.49 -8.07 -10.04
C ASP A 132 5.78 -8.98 -11.04
N GLU A 133 6.07 -8.81 -12.34
CA GLU A 133 5.55 -9.64 -13.44
C GLU A 133 4.01 -9.64 -13.59
N ILE A 134 3.35 -8.50 -13.36
CA ILE A 134 1.88 -8.35 -13.43
C ILE A 134 1.24 -9.04 -14.65
N ASN A 135 1.92 -8.97 -15.80
CA ASN A 135 1.51 -9.56 -17.07
C ASN A 135 1.41 -11.10 -17.06
N ARG A 136 1.94 -11.80 -16.05
CA ARG A 136 1.86 -13.27 -15.92
C ARG A 136 0.60 -13.76 -15.22
N ALA A 137 -0.08 -12.91 -14.47
CA ALA A 137 -1.29 -13.31 -13.76
C ALA A 137 -2.52 -13.37 -14.67
N SER A 138 -3.56 -14.06 -14.20
CA SER A 138 -4.84 -14.11 -14.89
C SER A 138 -5.46 -12.72 -15.01
N ALA A 139 -6.26 -12.49 -16.06
CA ALA A 139 -7.01 -11.25 -16.22
C ALA A 139 -7.86 -10.93 -14.99
N LYS A 140 -8.45 -11.94 -14.34
CA LYS A 140 -9.25 -11.76 -13.13
C LYS A 140 -8.42 -11.25 -11.95
N THR A 141 -7.21 -11.77 -11.76
CA THR A 141 -6.30 -11.34 -10.69
C THR A 141 -5.78 -9.92 -10.95
N GLN A 142 -5.47 -9.59 -12.21
CA GLN A 142 -5.10 -8.24 -12.61
C GLN A 142 -6.24 -7.25 -12.38
N SER A 143 -7.47 -7.59 -12.80
CA SER A 143 -8.65 -6.75 -12.55
C SER A 143 -8.89 -6.50 -11.07
N ALA A 144 -8.74 -7.51 -10.21
CA ALA A 144 -8.89 -7.35 -8.77
C ALA A 144 -7.88 -6.37 -8.18
N LEU A 145 -6.62 -6.40 -8.64
CA LEU A 145 -5.62 -5.40 -8.25
C LEU A 145 -6.03 -4.00 -8.70
N LEU A 146 -6.38 -3.84 -9.98
CA LEU A 146 -6.71 -2.54 -10.57
C LEU A 146 -7.97 -1.91 -9.93
N GLU A 147 -8.97 -2.72 -9.60
CA GLU A 147 -10.16 -2.29 -8.87
C GLU A 147 -9.79 -1.70 -7.50
N CYS A 148 -8.90 -2.36 -6.76
CA CYS A 148 -8.41 -1.85 -5.48
C CYS A 148 -7.58 -0.56 -5.65
N MET A 149 -6.84 -0.44 -6.76
CA MET A 149 -6.04 0.75 -7.06
C MET A 149 -6.91 1.97 -7.40
N GLU A 150 -8.06 1.76 -8.04
CA GLU A 150 -9.01 2.81 -8.42
C GLU A 150 -9.89 3.23 -7.23
N GLU A 151 -10.40 2.27 -6.48
CA GLU A 151 -11.34 2.53 -5.39
C GLU A 151 -10.64 2.90 -4.07
N HIS A 152 -9.32 2.72 -3.98
CA HIS A 152 -8.52 2.90 -2.76
C HIS A 152 -9.04 2.13 -1.53
N GLN A 153 -9.87 1.10 -1.75
CA GLN A 153 -10.49 0.28 -0.71
C GLN A 153 -10.74 -1.13 -1.24
N VAL A 154 -10.91 -2.09 -0.33
CA VAL A 154 -11.35 -3.44 -0.69
C VAL A 154 -12.68 -3.74 -0.02
N THR A 155 -13.70 -4.09 -0.80
CA THR A 155 -15.02 -4.45 -0.26
C THR A 155 -15.23 -5.96 -0.30
N PHE A 156 -15.52 -6.56 0.85
CA PHE A 156 -15.84 -7.98 0.96
C PHE A 156 -17.06 -8.17 1.87
N ASP A 157 -18.04 -8.99 1.44
CA ASP A 157 -19.29 -9.27 2.16
C ASP A 157 -20.01 -8.00 2.69
N GLY A 158 -19.99 -6.92 1.90
CA GLY A 158 -20.62 -5.63 2.24
C GLY A 158 -19.85 -4.78 3.27
N THR A 159 -18.63 -5.18 3.65
CA THR A 159 -17.73 -4.41 4.50
C THR A 159 -16.53 -3.94 3.68
N SER A 160 -16.29 -2.62 3.67
CA SER A 160 -15.12 -2.02 3.02
C SER A 160 -13.99 -1.83 4.03
N TYR A 161 -12.78 -2.20 3.64
CA TYR A 161 -11.55 -2.09 4.43
C TYR A 161 -10.56 -1.15 3.76
#